data_AF-A0A5J5DRK8-F1
#
_entry.id   AF-A0A5J5DRK8-F1
#
_cell.length_a   1.000
_cell.length_b   1.000
_cell.length_c   1.000
_cell.angle_alpha   90.00
_cell.angle_beta   90.00
_cell.angle_gamma   90.00
#
_symmetry.space_group_name_H-M   'P 1'
#
loop_
_entity.id
_entity.type
_entity.pdbx_description
1 polymer ?
#
loop_
_entity_poly.entity_id
_entity_poly.type
_entity_poly.pdbx_seq_one_letter_code
_entity_poly.pdbx_strand_id
1 'polypeptide(L)'
;MSKIVKCLSEGCCTLKVAKILWRDHQTINHFVANSQHGCKKLEKKRRRLTARDLRRIKREVTRNPFTSSAAIFQNCNLPGVFRRTRCSVLRDTAQLKRQDWAKKYLKPDFSKVLWTDEMRVALDGPDGWARGWLSNGHRAPLRVGCRQGGGGVL
;
A
#
# COMPACT_ATOMS: atom_id res chain seq x y z
N MET A 1 7.74 25.72 21.01
CA MET A 1 9.18 25.99 21.25
C MET A 1 9.91 24.67 21.38
N SER A 2 11.00 24.42 20.64
CA SER A 2 11.75 23.16 20.76
C SER A 2 12.51 23.11 22.10
N LYS A 3 12.60 21.92 22.74
CA LYS A 3 13.29 21.75 24.02
C LYS A 3 14.76 22.19 23.96
N ILE A 4 15.39 22.08 22.77
CA ILE A 4 16.76 22.53 22.51
C ILE A 4 16.87 24.06 22.62
N VAL A 5 15.95 24.80 22.00
CA VAL A 5 15.95 26.27 22.03
C VAL A 5 15.77 26.79 23.46
N LYS A 6 14.93 26.13 24.26
CA LYS A 6 14.73 26.47 25.67
C LYS A 6 16.02 26.30 26.49
N CYS A 7 16.69 25.14 26.39
CA CYS A 7 17.93 24.91 27.14
C CYS A 7 19.08 25.83 26.69
N LEU A 8 19.11 26.24 25.42
CA LEU A 8 20.08 27.23 24.93
C LEU A 8 19.79 28.64 25.47
N SER A 9 18.51 29.04 25.57
CA SER A 9 18.14 30.33 26.18
C SER A 9 18.46 30.41 27.68
N GLU A 10 18.53 29.26 28.36
CA GLU A 10 18.99 29.13 29.75
C GLU A 10 20.53 29.17 29.88
N GLY A 11 21.27 29.39 28.79
CA GLY A 11 22.73 29.50 28.77
C GLY A 11 23.48 28.17 28.82
N CYS A 12 22.81 27.03 28.59
CA CYS A 12 23.49 25.73 28.58
C CYS A 12 24.37 25.56 27.33
N CYS A 13 25.58 25.04 27.52
CA CYS A 13 26.42 24.63 26.39
C CYS A 13 25.81 23.43 25.64
N THR A 14 26.08 23.31 24.35
CA THR A 14 25.52 22.26 23.47
C THR A 14 25.80 20.84 23.98
N LEU A 15 26.95 20.62 24.61
CA LEU A 15 27.32 19.33 25.23
C LEU A 15 26.43 18.99 26.42
N LYS A 16 26.08 19.99 27.23
CA LYS A 16 25.17 19.81 28.37
C LYS A 16 23.75 19.54 27.88
N VAL A 17 23.31 20.23 26.83
CA VAL A 17 22.03 19.96 26.17
C VAL A 17 21.97 18.54 25.60
N ALA A 18 23.07 18.03 25.04
CA ALA A 18 23.19 16.65 24.54
C ALA A 18 22.96 15.62 25.63
N LYS A 19 23.59 15.82 26.78
CA LYS A 19 23.43 14.95 27.96
C LYS A 19 22.01 15.01 28.53
N ILE A 20 21.42 16.21 28.64
CA ILE A 20 20.06 16.40 29.18
C ILE A 20 19.01 15.76 28.28
N LEU A 21 19.14 15.93 26.96
CA LEU A 21 18.15 15.45 25.99
C LEU A 21 18.44 14.03 25.49
N TRP A 22 19.51 13.40 25.97
CA TRP A 22 19.98 12.09 25.51
C TRP A 22 20.10 12.02 23.98
N ARG A 23 20.69 13.06 23.40
CA ARG A 23 20.94 13.18 21.96
C ARG A 23 22.42 13.25 21.69
N ASP A 24 22.79 12.82 20.49
CA ASP A 24 24.14 12.99 20.00
C ASP A 24 24.49 14.48 19.84
N HIS A 25 25.74 14.83 20.19
CA HIS A 25 26.21 16.21 20.16
C HIS A 25 26.22 16.78 18.74
N GLN A 26 26.54 15.98 17.73
CA GLN A 26 26.51 16.43 16.33
C GLN A 26 25.09 16.75 15.88
N THR A 27 24.10 15.99 16.37
CA THR A 27 22.69 16.26 16.06
C THR A 27 22.25 17.62 16.62
N ILE A 28 22.71 17.98 17.82
CA ILE A 28 22.43 19.29 18.42
C ILE A 28 23.19 20.40 17.69
N ASN A 29 24.46 20.19 17.35
CA ASN A 29 25.21 21.17 16.56
C ASN A 29 24.57 21.42 15.19
N HIS A 30 24.15 20.35 14.51
CA HIS A 30 23.45 20.44 13.24
C HIS A 30 22.11 21.16 13.39
N PHE A 31 21.40 20.94 14.50
CA PHE A 31 20.17 21.69 14.82
C PHE A 31 20.46 23.17 15.07
N VAL A 32 21.51 23.53 15.82
CA VAL A 32 21.87 24.93 16.06
C VAL A 32 22.25 25.63 14.76
N ALA A 33 23.05 24.96 13.91
CA ALA A 33 23.46 25.47 12.61
C ALA A 33 22.30 25.63 11.62
N ASN A 34 21.31 24.72 11.66
CA ASN A 34 20.22 24.64 10.69
C ASN A 34 18.83 24.72 11.34
N SER A 35 18.67 25.50 12.42
CA SER A 35 17.46 25.48 13.27
C SER A 35 16.17 25.91 12.54
N GLN A 36 16.31 26.70 11.49
CA GLN A 36 15.20 27.17 10.65
C GLN A 36 14.79 26.17 9.56
N HIS A 37 15.63 25.17 9.27
CA HIS A 37 15.31 24.17 8.26
C HIS A 37 14.47 23.05 8.87
N GLY A 38 13.17 23.07 8.59
CA GLY A 38 12.29 21.94 8.87
C GLY A 38 12.79 20.66 8.20
N CYS A 39 12.39 19.49 8.71
CA CYS A 39 12.69 18.21 8.08
C CYS A 39 12.29 18.24 6.60
N LYS A 40 13.27 18.33 5.70
CA LYS A 40 13.03 18.23 4.26
C LYS A 40 12.49 16.83 4.00
N LYS A 41 11.24 16.72 3.54
CA LYS A 41 10.74 15.45 3.02
C LYS A 41 11.68 15.05 1.87
N LEU A 42 12.27 13.87 1.98
CA LEU A 42 12.96 13.24 0.87
C LEU A 42 12.00 13.16 -0.31
N GLU A 43 12.23 13.97 -1.34
CA GLU A 43 11.52 13.82 -2.59
C GLU A 43 11.83 12.44 -3.13
N LYS A 44 10.81 11.59 -3.18
CA LYS A 44 10.94 10.26 -3.78
C LYS A 44 11.31 10.46 -5.25
N LYS A 45 12.40 9.80 -5.69
CA LYS A 45 12.85 9.81 -7.09
C LYS A 45 11.66 9.70 -8.04
N ARG A 46 11.59 10.61 -9.02
CA ARG A 46 10.50 10.68 -10.00
C ARG A 46 10.32 9.31 -10.65
N ARG A 47 9.06 8.86 -10.70
CA ARG A 47 8.66 7.58 -11.28
C ARG A 47 9.05 7.58 -12.76
N ARG A 48 9.47 6.44 -13.32
CA ARG A 48 9.67 6.24 -14.78
C ARG A 48 8.40 6.50 -15.62
N LEU A 49 7.30 6.89 -15.00
CA LEU A 49 5.98 7.07 -15.57
C LEU A 49 5.56 8.51 -15.39
N THR A 50 5.08 9.12 -16.45
CA THR A 50 4.55 10.49 -16.42
C THR A 50 3.17 10.51 -15.75
N ALA A 51 2.72 11.70 -15.35
CA ALA A 51 1.35 11.87 -14.83
C ALA A 51 0.28 11.46 -15.85
N ARG A 52 0.56 11.60 -17.15
CA ARG A 52 -0.33 11.19 -18.25
C ARG A 52 -0.46 9.67 -18.30
N ASP A 53 0.65 8.95 -18.16
CA ASP A 53 0.67 7.49 -18.11
C ASP A 53 -0.15 6.96 -16.93
N LEU A 54 0.02 7.57 -15.75
CA LEU A 54 -0.75 7.20 -14.57
C LEU A 54 -2.26 7.40 -14.77
N ARG A 55 -2.68 8.45 -15.49
CA ARG A 55 -4.10 8.67 -15.82
C ARG A 55 -4.63 7.62 -16.80
N ARG A 56 -3.86 7.24 -17.82
CA ARG A 56 -4.22 6.17 -18.75
C ARG A 56 -4.38 4.84 -18.04
N ILE A 57 -3.39 4.46 -17.21
CA ILE A 57 -3.43 3.23 -16.41
C ILE A 57 -4.66 3.20 -15.50
N LYS A 58 -4.99 4.31 -14.81
CA LYS A 58 -6.19 4.38 -13.97
C LYS A 58 -7.49 4.14 -14.75
N ARG A 59 -7.58 4.66 -15.97
CA ARG A 59 -8.76 4.46 -16.85
C ARG A 59 -8.84 3.01 -17.31
N GLU A 60 -7.74 2.43 -17.80
CA GLU A 60 -7.70 1.04 -18.25
C GLU A 60 -8.03 0.05 -17.14
N VAL A 61 -7.49 0.25 -15.93
CA VAL A 61 -7.82 -0.58 -14.76
C VAL A 61 -9.30 -0.51 -14.42
N THR A 62 -9.92 0.66 -14.56
CA THR A 62 -11.35 0.84 -14.28
C THR A 62 -12.21 0.18 -15.36
N ARG A 63 -11.77 0.22 -16.62
CA ARG A 63 -12.46 -0.41 -17.75
C ARG A 63 -12.37 -1.94 -17.68
N ASN A 64 -11.20 -2.47 -17.32
CA ASN A 64 -10.87 -3.89 -17.40
C ASN A 64 -10.23 -4.41 -16.10
N PRO A 65 -10.99 -4.53 -14.99
CA PRO A 65 -10.43 -4.78 -13.66
C PRO A 65 -9.77 -6.16 -13.48
N PHE A 66 -10.16 -7.15 -14.28
CA PHE A 66 -9.65 -8.54 -14.18
C PHE A 66 -8.45 -8.82 -15.10
N THR A 67 -7.94 -7.81 -15.80
CA THR A 67 -6.81 -7.98 -16.71
C THR A 67 -5.47 -8.06 -15.97
N SER A 68 -4.51 -8.79 -16.57
CA SER A 68 -3.18 -8.93 -15.99
C SER A 68 -2.43 -7.60 -15.99
N SER A 69 -1.51 -7.42 -15.04
CA SER A 69 -0.68 -6.21 -15.01
C SER A 69 0.22 -6.07 -16.24
N ALA A 70 0.45 -7.12 -17.04
CA ALA A 70 1.15 -7.02 -18.32
C ALA A 70 0.24 -6.42 -19.38
N ALA A 71 -0.96 -6.98 -19.52
CA ALA A 71 -1.95 -6.53 -20.48
C ALA A 71 -2.34 -5.06 -20.26
N ILE A 72 -2.58 -4.65 -19.00
CA ILE A 72 -2.92 -3.25 -18.67
C ILE A 72 -1.84 -2.28 -19.18
N PHE A 73 -0.56 -2.63 -18.96
CA PHE A 73 0.55 -1.77 -19.35
C PHE A 73 0.84 -1.83 -20.85
N GLN A 74 0.62 -2.98 -21.50
CA GLN A 74 0.67 -3.09 -22.96
C GLN A 74 -0.39 -2.21 -23.62
N ASN A 75 -1.64 -2.26 -23.14
CA ASN A 75 -2.74 -1.41 -23.64
C ASN A 75 -2.49 0.08 -23.42
N CYS A 76 -1.66 0.44 -22.43
CA CYS A 76 -1.22 1.81 -22.19
C CYS A 76 0.02 2.22 -23.00
N ASN A 77 0.51 1.38 -23.92
CA ASN A 77 1.76 1.55 -24.69
C ASN A 77 3.03 1.59 -23.80
N LEU A 78 3.07 0.77 -22.74
CA LEU A 78 4.16 0.72 -21.75
C LEU A 78 4.67 -0.72 -21.51
N PRO A 79 5.07 -1.49 -22.55
CA PRO A 79 5.49 -2.89 -22.38
C PRO A 79 6.81 -3.04 -21.60
N GLY A 80 7.70 -2.03 -21.63
CA GLY A 80 9.03 -2.08 -21.01
C GLY A 80 9.07 -1.86 -19.49
N VAL A 81 7.91 -1.68 -18.84
CA VAL A 81 7.87 -1.41 -17.39
C VAL A 81 8.06 -2.72 -16.61
N PHE A 82 9.10 -2.76 -15.78
CA PHE A 82 9.38 -3.93 -14.94
C PHE A 82 8.21 -4.27 -14.01
N ARG A 83 7.97 -5.57 -13.78
CA ARG A 83 6.82 -6.08 -12.99
C ARG A 83 6.69 -5.39 -11.63
N ARG A 84 7.81 -5.21 -10.90
CA ARG A 84 7.82 -4.55 -9.58
C ARG A 84 7.23 -3.14 -9.64
N THR A 85 7.58 -2.37 -10.67
CA THR A 85 7.06 -1.01 -10.88
C THR A 85 5.58 -1.05 -11.25
N ARG A 86 5.16 -1.97 -12.12
CA ARG A 86 3.74 -2.14 -12.49
C ARG A 86 2.87 -2.42 -11.27
N CYS A 87 3.24 -3.40 -10.45
CA CYS A 87 2.51 -3.76 -9.25
C CYS A 87 2.50 -2.65 -8.19
N SER A 88 3.61 -1.90 -8.05
CA SER A 88 3.68 -0.74 -7.14
C SER A 88 2.69 0.36 -7.54
N VAL A 89 2.64 0.69 -8.83
CA VAL A 89 1.71 1.70 -9.36
C VAL A 89 0.26 1.28 -9.16
N LEU A 90 -0.07 0.02 -9.48
CA LEU A 90 -1.45 -0.49 -9.32
C LEU A 90 -1.88 -0.49 -7.84
N ARG A 91 -0.96 -0.81 -6.92
CA ARG A 91 -1.23 -0.75 -5.47
C ARG A 91 -1.60 0.66 -5.02
N ASP A 92 -0.83 1.67 -5.45
CA ASP A 92 -1.13 3.07 -5.16
C ASP A 92 -2.51 3.47 -5.70
N THR A 93 -2.89 2.99 -6.90
CA THR A 93 -4.20 3.32 -7.48
C THR A 93 -5.38 2.74 -6.69
N ALA A 94 -5.24 1.53 -6.15
CA ALA A 94 -6.29 0.88 -5.35
C ALA A 94 -6.43 1.51 -3.96
N GLN A 95 -5.31 1.94 -3.36
CA GLN A 95 -5.29 2.48 -2.00
C GLN A 95 -6.01 3.83 -1.89
N LEU A 96 -5.94 4.67 -2.93
CA LEU A 96 -6.61 5.98 -2.95
C LEU A 96 -8.13 5.86 -2.80
N LYS A 97 -8.77 4.91 -3.50
CA LYS A 97 -10.23 4.74 -3.43
C LYS A 97 -10.72 4.33 -2.03
N ARG A 98 -9.99 3.44 -1.35
CA ARG A 98 -10.34 3.01 0.02
C ARG A 98 -10.16 4.12 1.04
N GLN A 99 -9.10 4.90 0.93
CA GLN A 99 -8.87 6.03 1.84
C GLN A 99 -9.87 7.16 1.62
N ASP A 100 -10.19 7.49 0.37
CA ASP A 100 -11.17 8.53 0.05
C ASP A 100 -12.58 8.12 0.48
N TRP A 101 -12.95 6.84 0.28
CA TRP A 101 -14.20 6.30 0.82
C TRP A 101 -14.24 6.37 2.34
N ALA A 102 -13.18 5.92 3.03
CA ALA A 102 -13.11 5.99 4.48
C ALA A 102 -13.22 7.44 4.97
N LYS A 103 -12.48 8.39 4.39
CA LYS A 103 -12.61 9.81 4.77
C LYS A 103 -14.04 10.35 4.61
N LYS A 104 -14.77 9.89 3.59
CA LYS A 104 -16.12 10.37 3.30
C LYS A 104 -17.18 9.72 4.20
N TYR A 105 -17.02 8.45 4.55
CA TYR A 105 -18.09 7.65 5.17
C TYR A 105 -17.73 7.05 6.53
N LEU A 106 -16.49 7.17 7.00
CA LEU A 106 -16.08 6.70 8.32
C LEU A 106 -16.79 7.54 9.38
N LYS A 107 -17.66 6.90 10.16
CA LYS A 107 -18.27 7.52 11.33
C LYS A 107 -17.23 7.58 12.45
N PRO A 108 -16.91 8.76 13.01
CA PRO A 108 -15.95 8.88 14.11
C PRO A 108 -16.51 8.35 15.44
N ASP A 109 -17.84 8.35 15.56
CA ASP A 109 -18.57 7.84 16.71
C ASP A 109 -18.91 6.35 16.53
N PHE A 110 -18.11 5.49 17.17
CA PHE A 110 -18.27 4.03 17.10
C PHE A 110 -19.46 3.51 17.92
N SER A 111 -20.07 4.32 18.80
CA SER A 111 -21.24 3.91 19.60
C SER A 111 -22.49 3.63 18.73
N LYS A 112 -22.50 4.17 17.50
CA LYS A 112 -23.59 4.03 16.51
C LYS A 112 -23.24 3.07 15.36
N VAL A 113 -22.11 2.37 15.46
CA VAL A 113 -21.65 1.40 14.46
C VAL A 113 -21.99 0.00 14.96
N LEU A 114 -23.04 -0.60 14.38
CA LEU A 114 -23.33 -2.00 14.57
C LEU A 114 -22.41 -2.82 13.65
N TRP A 115 -21.48 -3.57 14.22
CA TRP A 115 -20.64 -4.50 13.45
C TRP A 115 -21.40 -5.81 13.28
N THR A 116 -22.08 -5.98 12.14
CA THR A 116 -22.65 -7.26 11.76
C THR A 116 -21.62 -8.01 10.91
N ASP A 117 -20.77 -8.80 11.55
CA ASP A 117 -20.00 -9.86 10.88
C ASP A 117 -20.92 -11.08 10.65
N GLU A 118 -21.96 -10.89 9.84
CA GLU A 118 -22.75 -12.04 9.38
C GLU A 118 -21.90 -12.84 8.39
N MET A 119 -21.02 -13.69 8.92
CA MET A 119 -20.51 -14.84 8.20
C MET A 119 -21.68 -15.78 7.88
N ARG A 120 -22.28 -15.64 6.70
CA ARG A 120 -23.03 -16.75 6.11
C ARG A 120 -22.04 -17.83 5.71
N VAL A 121 -21.84 -18.81 6.58
CA VAL A 121 -21.29 -20.12 6.21
C VAL A 121 -22.35 -20.78 5.32
N ALA A 122 -22.27 -20.56 4.01
CA ALA A 122 -22.92 -21.47 3.08
C ALA A 122 -22.11 -22.77 3.11
N LEU A 123 -22.76 -23.88 3.48
CA LEU A 123 -22.17 -25.22 3.37
C LEU A 123 -21.87 -25.64 1.92
N ASP A 124 -22.25 -24.81 0.93
CA ASP A 124 -21.98 -24.97 -0.51
C ASP A 124 -21.46 -23.66 -1.14
N GLY A 125 -20.22 -23.28 -0.82
CA GLY A 125 -19.49 -22.24 -1.57
C GLY A 125 -18.74 -22.87 -2.76
N PRO A 126 -18.78 -22.29 -3.98
CA PRO A 126 -18.19 -22.87 -5.21
C PRO A 126 -16.67 -22.66 -5.28
N ASP A 127 -15.97 -22.90 -4.19
CA ASP A 127 -14.53 -23.06 -4.22
C ASP A 127 -14.26 -24.54 -4.50
N GLY A 128 -13.68 -24.87 -5.64
CA GLY A 128 -13.11 -26.19 -5.87
C GLY A 128 -11.91 -26.40 -4.94
N TRP A 129 -12.17 -26.76 -3.67
CA TRP A 129 -11.32 -26.83 -2.47
C TRP A 129 -9.88 -27.37 -2.67
N ALA A 130 -9.06 -26.64 -3.39
CA ALA A 130 -7.61 -26.79 -3.40
C ALA A 130 -6.98 -25.43 -3.07
N ARG A 131 -7.23 -24.96 -1.84
CA ARG A 131 -6.45 -23.88 -1.21
C ARG A 131 -6.19 -24.25 0.25
N GLY A 132 -5.09 -24.96 0.48
CA GLY A 132 -4.52 -25.26 1.80
C GLY A 132 -3.00 -25.22 1.73
N TRP A 133 -2.34 -24.98 2.87
CA TRP A 133 -0.89 -25.16 2.97
C TRP A 133 -0.60 -26.65 3.08
N LEU A 134 0.15 -27.21 2.13
CA LEU A 134 0.71 -28.56 2.27
C LEU A 134 1.88 -28.47 3.25
N SER A 135 1.67 -28.95 4.47
CA SER A 135 2.74 -29.26 5.43
C SER A 135 3.03 -30.76 5.35
N ASN A 136 4.32 -31.12 5.35
CA ASN A 136 4.83 -32.50 5.44
C ASN A 136 4.61 -33.40 4.21
N GLY A 137 5.22 -33.06 3.08
CA GLY A 137 5.61 -34.06 2.05
C GLY A 137 4.50 -34.81 1.30
N HIS A 138 3.23 -34.61 1.63
CA HIS A 138 2.13 -35.25 0.92
C HIS A 138 1.88 -34.57 -0.44
N ARG A 139 1.81 -35.37 -1.51
CA ARG A 139 1.35 -34.89 -2.82
C ARG A 139 -0.15 -34.65 -2.76
N ALA A 140 -0.58 -33.48 -3.25
CA ALA A 140 -1.98 -33.21 -3.51
C ALA A 140 -2.54 -34.28 -4.48
N PRO A 141 -3.74 -34.84 -4.23
CA PRO A 141 -4.30 -35.84 -5.12
C PRO A 141 -4.54 -35.23 -6.50
N LEU A 142 -3.99 -35.87 -7.54
CA LEU A 142 -4.23 -35.50 -8.93
C LEU A 142 -5.64 -36.00 -9.30
N ARG A 143 -6.63 -35.10 -9.43
CA ARG A 143 -7.94 -35.50 -9.95
C ARG A 143 -8.00 -35.39 -11.47
N VAL A 144 -8.42 -36.50 -12.07
CA VAL A 144 -8.71 -36.66 -13.49
C VAL A 144 -9.87 -35.75 -13.85
N GLY A 145 -9.69 -34.92 -14.88
CA GLY A 145 -10.70 -33.93 -15.28
C GLY A 145 -11.99 -34.61 -15.73
N CYS A 146 -13.12 -34.20 -15.15
CA CYS A 146 -14.43 -34.59 -15.66
C CYS A 146 -14.74 -33.70 -16.88
N ARG A 147 -14.45 -34.18 -18.09
CA ARG A 147 -15.02 -33.61 -19.31
C ARG A 147 -16.47 -34.07 -19.41
N GLN A 148 -17.40 -33.31 -18.85
CA GLN A 148 -18.78 -33.38 -19.34
C GLN A 148 -18.85 -32.52 -20.60
N GLY A 149 -18.63 -33.17 -21.75
CA GLY A 149 -19.23 -32.74 -23.00
C GLY A 149 -20.67 -33.25 -23.02
N GLY A 150 -21.64 -32.35 -23.04
CA GLY A 150 -23.05 -32.74 -23.14
C GLY A 150 -23.98 -31.54 -23.05
N GLY A 151 -24.49 -31.11 -24.21
CA GLY A 151 -25.47 -30.04 -24.34
C GLY A 151 -25.45 -29.37 -25.70
N GLY A 152 -25.43 -30.17 -26.78
CA GLY A 152 -25.69 -29.67 -28.13
C GLY A 152 -27.18 -29.53 -28.40
N VAL A 153 -27.50 -28.56 -29.27
CA VAL A 153 -28.73 -28.35 -30.06
C VAL A 153 -29.92 -27.70 -29.33
N LEU A 154 -30.20 -26.43 -29.68
CA LEU A 154 -31.02 -26.07 -30.84
C LEU A 154 -30.24 -25.15 -31.78
#